data_AF-A0A3G6TLU5-F1
#
_entry.id   AF-A0A3G6TLU5-F1
#
_cell.length_a   1.000
_cell.length_b   1.000
_cell.length_c   1.000
_cell.angle_alpha   90.00
_cell.angle_beta   90.00
_cell.angle_gamma   90.00
#
_symmetry.space_group_name_H-M   'P 1'
#
loop_
_entity.id
_entity.type
_entity.pdbx_description
1 polymer ?
#
loop_
_entity_poly.entity_id
_entity_poly.type
_entity_poly.pdbx_seq_one_letter_code
_entity_poly.pdbx_strand_id
1 'polypeptide(L)'
;MGSTIKRILIIVGIGAVVYFGMSFLVASWISYFSSAKRINSLPKEKILFTALKKEYHLTQIERSPDTEQKLLHPEDTLVYTLYLSTIVCDQKKENINRISREVAQKINSLGLHQNFYKYELFFYCKELPPGLLRYEFLRKNLK
;
A
#
# COMPACT_ATOMS: atom_id res chain seq x y z
N MET A 1 37.10 -40.77 34.11
CA MET A 1 35.84 -39.98 34.11
C MET A 1 35.92 -38.65 33.35
N GLY A 2 37.04 -37.91 33.32
CA GLY A 2 37.11 -36.59 32.67
C GLY A 2 37.00 -36.55 31.14
N SER A 3 37.45 -37.60 30.42
CA SER A 3 37.41 -37.64 28.94
C SER A 3 35.98 -37.73 28.37
N THR A 4 35.12 -38.52 29.03
CA THR A 4 33.73 -38.73 28.61
C THR A 4 32.89 -37.47 28.83
N ILE A 5 33.08 -36.79 29.97
CA ILE A 5 32.38 -35.53 30.30
C ILE A 5 32.78 -34.43 29.31
N LYS A 6 34.07 -34.35 28.94
CA LYS A 6 34.55 -33.39 27.95
C LYS A 6 33.91 -33.60 26.57
N ARG A 7 33.76 -34.86 26.13
CA ARG A 7 33.05 -35.20 24.88
C ARG A 7 31.57 -34.83 24.92
N ILE A 8 30.90 -35.07 26.04
CA ILE A 8 29.48 -34.72 26.21
C ILE A 8 29.29 -33.20 26.14
N LEU A 9 30.15 -32.42 26.82
CA LEU A 9 30.10 -30.96 26.77
C LEU A 9 30.33 -30.41 25.35
N ILE A 10 31.21 -31.02 24.56
CA ILE A 10 31.44 -30.62 23.17
C ILE A 10 30.19 -30.91 22.32
N ILE A 11 29.56 -32.08 22.47
CA ILE A 11 28.35 -32.44 21.72
C ILE A 11 27.19 -31.51 22.09
N VAL A 12 27.00 -31.21 23.38
CA VAL A 12 25.97 -30.29 23.85
C VAL A 12 26.23 -28.86 23.35
N GLY A 13 27.49 -28.41 23.38
CA GLY A 13 27.88 -27.10 22.86
C GLY A 13 27.61 -26.96 21.35
N ILE A 14 27.99 -27.96 20.56
CA ILE A 14 27.70 -27.99 19.13
C ILE A 14 26.19 -28.03 18.88
N GLY A 15 25.46 -28.86 19.63
CA GLY A 15 24.00 -28.95 19.54
C GLY A 15 23.31 -27.61 19.81
N ALA A 16 23.77 -26.86 20.82
CA ALA A 16 23.25 -25.53 21.12
C ALA A 16 23.52 -24.54 19.97
N VAL A 17 24.76 -24.52 19.44
CA VAL A 17 25.12 -23.62 18.33
C VAL A 17 24.30 -23.93 17.07
N VAL A 18 24.14 -25.21 16.72
CA VAL A 18 23.33 -25.63 15.57
C VAL A 18 21.85 -25.27 15.77
N TYR A 19 21.32 -25.49 16.98
CA TYR A 19 19.93 -25.15 17.29
C TYR A 19 19.66 -23.64 17.16
N PHE A 20 20.52 -22.80 17.73
CA PHE A 20 20.38 -21.35 17.62
C PHE A 20 20.60 -20.85 16.18
N GLY A 21 21.59 -21.41 15.48
CA GLY A 21 21.84 -21.09 14.07
C GLY A 21 20.66 -21.42 13.18
N MET A 22 20.08 -22.62 13.32
CA MET A 22 18.90 -23.03 12.55
C MET A 22 17.66 -22.21 12.92
N SER A 23 17.46 -21.90 14.19
CA SER A 23 16.34 -21.05 14.63
C SER A 23 16.42 -19.66 14.00
N PHE A 24 17.63 -19.08 13.91
CA PHE A 24 17.85 -17.79 13.26
C PHE A 24 17.60 -17.84 11.74
N LEU A 25 18.04 -18.92 11.08
CA LEU A 25 17.80 -19.12 9.65
C LEU A 25 16.31 -19.25 9.34
N VAL A 26 15.57 -20.04 10.14
CA VAL A 26 14.11 -20.19 9.99
C VAL A 26 13.39 -18.86 10.21
N ALA A 27 13.74 -18.12 11.27
CA ALA A 27 13.14 -16.82 11.54
C ALA A 27 13.43 -15.79 10.43
N SER A 28 14.67 -15.78 9.90
CA SER A 28 15.08 -14.91 8.79
C SER A 28 14.37 -15.28 7.49
N TRP A 29 14.22 -16.57 7.21
CA TRP A 29 13.50 -17.05 6.03
C TRP A 29 12.02 -16.66 6.09
N ILE A 30 11.35 -16.94 7.22
CA ILE A 30 9.95 -16.57 7.42
C ILE A 30 9.78 -15.06 7.27
N SER A 31 10.68 -14.25 7.84
CA SER A 31 10.60 -12.79 7.74
C SER A 31 10.87 -12.27 6.33
N TYR A 32 11.79 -12.89 5.58
CA TYR A 32 12.09 -12.53 4.19
C TYR A 32 10.92 -12.84 3.26
N PHE A 33 10.30 -14.03 3.40
CA PHE A 33 9.16 -14.44 2.56
C PHE A 33 7.81 -13.85 3.01
N SER A 34 7.67 -13.51 4.30
CA SER A 34 6.47 -12.84 4.83
C SER A 34 6.48 -11.33 4.58
N SER A 35 7.61 -10.74 4.17
CA SER A 35 7.67 -9.33 3.81
C SER A 35 6.95 -9.11 2.48
N ALA A 36 5.67 -8.77 2.56
CA ALA A 36 4.88 -8.42 1.39
C ALA A 36 5.55 -7.22 0.68
N LYS A 37 6.07 -7.47 -0.53
CA LYS A 37 6.73 -6.44 -1.34
C LYS A 37 5.73 -5.32 -1.64
N ARG A 38 5.98 -4.14 -1.07
CA ARG A 38 5.21 -2.94 -1.38
C ARG A 38 5.38 -2.58 -2.85
N ILE A 39 4.29 -2.19 -3.49
CA ILE A 39 4.33 -1.61 -4.83
C ILE A 39 4.90 -0.21 -4.66
N ASN A 40 6.13 0.00 -5.13
CA ASN A 40 6.56 1.36 -5.41
C ASN A 40 5.68 1.88 -6.56
N SER A 41 5.02 3.03 -6.36
CA SER A 41 4.16 3.62 -7.39
C SER A 41 4.88 3.66 -8.73
N LEU A 42 4.19 3.23 -9.79
CA LEU A 42 4.75 3.25 -11.14
C LEU A 42 5.24 4.68 -11.45
N PRO A 43 6.34 4.86 -12.23
CA PRO A 43 6.90 6.19 -12.49
C PRO A 43 5.87 7.22 -12.97
N LYS A 44 4.92 6.78 -13.80
CA LYS A 44 3.80 7.62 -14.30
C LYS A 44 2.80 8.01 -13.20
N GLU A 45 2.47 7.09 -12.28
CA GLU A 45 1.62 7.37 -11.12
C GLU A 45 2.29 8.38 -10.19
N LYS A 46 3.59 8.24 -9.94
CA LYS A 46 4.34 9.16 -9.07
C LYS A 46 4.34 10.59 -9.61
N ILE A 47 4.53 10.76 -10.92
CA ILE A 47 4.47 12.07 -11.57
C ILE A 47 3.06 12.66 -11.42
N LEU A 48 2.02 11.88 -11.72
CA LEU A 48 0.65 12.33 -11.57
C LEU A 48 0.32 12.72 -10.13
N PHE A 49 0.67 11.90 -9.15
CA PHE A 49 0.41 12.17 -7.73
C PHE A 49 1.13 13.42 -7.25
N THR A 50 2.35 13.67 -7.73
CA THR A 50 3.09 14.89 -7.40
C THR A 50 2.39 16.12 -7.98
N ALA A 51 1.90 16.04 -9.22
CA ALA A 51 1.11 17.10 -9.84
C ALA A 51 -0.20 17.35 -9.08
N LEU A 52 -0.95 16.29 -8.74
CA LEU A 52 -2.21 16.38 -7.99
C LEU A 52 -2.01 16.96 -6.58
N LYS A 53 -0.93 16.58 -5.88
CA LYS A 53 -0.57 17.16 -4.58
C LYS A 53 -0.33 18.66 -4.67
N LYS A 54 0.34 19.11 -5.74
CA LYS A 54 0.63 20.52 -5.98
C LYS A 54 -0.62 21.30 -6.39
N GLU A 55 -1.43 20.74 -7.28
CA GLU A 55 -2.63 21.37 -7.87
C GLU A 55 -3.75 21.54 -6.83
N TYR A 56 -3.95 20.55 -5.98
CA TYR A 56 -5.05 20.53 -5.00
C TYR A 56 -4.57 20.63 -3.54
N HIS A 57 -3.32 21.05 -3.32
CA HIS A 57 -2.71 21.23 -1.99
C HIS A 57 -2.87 20.01 -1.05
N LEU A 58 -2.72 18.80 -1.61
CA LEU A 58 -2.88 17.55 -0.87
C LEU A 58 -1.60 17.22 -0.10
N THR A 59 -1.77 16.84 1.16
CA THR A 59 -0.67 16.39 2.03
C THR A 59 -0.22 14.97 1.69
N GLN A 60 -1.20 14.08 1.54
CA GLN A 60 -0.95 12.66 1.36
C GLN A 60 -1.91 12.08 0.33
N ILE A 61 -1.37 11.17 -0.48
CA ILE A 61 -2.09 10.33 -1.43
C ILE A 61 -1.66 8.90 -1.09
N GLU A 62 -2.55 8.12 -0.48
CA GLU A 62 -2.31 6.69 -0.26
C GLU A 62 -3.10 5.87 -1.26
N ARG A 63 -2.46 4.84 -1.80
CA ARG A 63 -3.04 3.95 -2.81
C ARG A 63 -3.28 2.57 -2.22
N SER A 64 -4.47 2.02 -2.42
CA SER A 64 -4.76 0.60 -2.22
C SER A 64 -5.21 -0.04 -3.54
N PRO A 65 -4.76 -1.27 -3.87
CA PRO A 65 -3.82 -2.10 -3.14
C PRO A 65 -2.38 -1.55 -3.21
N ASP A 66 -1.69 -1.66 -2.08
CA ASP A 66 -0.35 -1.14 -1.76
C ASP A 66 0.77 -2.19 -1.90
N THR A 67 0.40 -3.46 -2.11
CA THR A 67 1.29 -4.62 -2.11
C THR A 67 1.18 -5.42 -3.41
N GLU A 68 2.33 -5.89 -3.93
CA GLU A 68 2.42 -6.56 -5.24
C GLU A 68 1.61 -7.86 -5.25
N GLN A 69 1.55 -8.57 -4.13
CA GLN A 69 0.78 -9.80 -3.96
C GLN A 69 -0.72 -9.60 -4.25
N LYS A 70 -1.30 -8.46 -3.86
CA LYS A 70 -2.70 -8.11 -4.14
C LYS A 70 -2.95 -7.71 -5.60
N LEU A 71 -1.91 -7.32 -6.34
CA LEU A 71 -1.99 -7.08 -7.79
C LEU A 71 -1.82 -8.36 -8.61
N LEU A 72 -0.92 -9.25 -8.16
CA LEU A 72 -0.54 -10.49 -8.86
C LEU A 72 -1.56 -11.62 -8.69
N HIS A 73 -2.27 -11.64 -7.56
CA HIS A 73 -3.36 -12.60 -7.28
C HIS A 73 -4.67 -11.85 -6.97
N PRO A 74 -5.28 -11.20 -7.97
CA PRO A 74 -6.58 -10.54 -7.79
C PRO A 74 -7.68 -11.60 -7.67
N GLU A 75 -8.48 -11.54 -6.61
CA GLU A 75 -9.53 -12.55 -6.39
C GLU A 75 -10.70 -12.45 -7.36
N ASP A 76 -10.91 -11.33 -8.06
CA ASP A 76 -11.82 -11.22 -9.24
C ASP A 76 -11.79 -9.77 -9.78
N THR A 77 -11.97 -8.80 -8.90
CA THR A 77 -11.99 -7.36 -9.24
C THR A 77 -11.24 -6.54 -8.20
N LEU A 78 -10.49 -5.52 -8.64
CA LEU A 78 -9.70 -4.65 -7.78
C LEU A 78 -10.31 -3.26 -7.70
N VAL A 79 -10.41 -2.72 -6.48
CA VAL A 79 -10.77 -1.32 -6.24
C VAL A 79 -9.48 -0.51 -6.13
N TYR A 80 -9.40 0.58 -6.89
CA TYR A 80 -8.30 1.53 -6.78
C TYR A 80 -8.69 2.63 -5.80
N THR A 81 -8.21 2.53 -4.58
CA THR A 81 -8.55 3.49 -3.52
C THR A 81 -7.46 4.52 -3.38
N LEU A 82 -7.84 5.80 -3.42
CA LEU A 82 -6.98 6.93 -3.11
C LEU A 82 -7.48 7.66 -1.86
N TYR A 83 -6.63 7.76 -0.84
CA TYR A 83 -6.87 8.59 0.33
C TYR A 83 -6.17 9.94 0.13
N LEU A 84 -6.95 11.00 -0.03
CA LEU A 84 -6.51 12.35 -0.30
C LEU A 84 -6.72 13.20 0.96
N SER A 85 -5.63 13.57 1.64
CA SER A 85 -5.71 14.45 2.81
C SER A 85 -5.50 15.90 2.39
N THR A 86 -6.51 16.76 2.54
CA THR A 86 -6.42 18.20 2.24
C THR A 86 -6.32 19.03 3.52
N ILE A 87 -5.51 20.09 3.49
CA ILE A 87 -5.37 21.05 4.61
C ILE A 87 -6.46 22.12 4.56
N VAL A 88 -6.94 22.47 3.36
CA VAL A 88 -7.90 23.56 3.16
C VAL A 88 -9.21 22.95 2.66
N CYS A 89 -10.26 23.02 3.49
CA CYS A 89 -11.60 22.56 3.13
C CYS A 89 -12.46 23.71 2.64
N ASP A 90 -11.90 24.52 1.74
CA ASP A 90 -12.64 25.65 1.25
C ASP A 90 -13.49 25.26 0.02
N GLN A 91 -14.78 25.56 0.15
CA GLN A 91 -15.76 25.80 -0.92
C GLN A 91 -16.52 24.60 -1.53
N LYS A 92 -17.80 24.47 -1.11
CA LYS A 92 -18.97 23.78 -1.73
C LYS A 92 -18.79 22.31 -2.17
N LYS A 93 -19.72 21.42 -1.76
CA LYS A 93 -19.76 19.98 -2.19
C LYS A 93 -19.57 19.78 -3.70
N GLU A 94 -20.07 20.70 -4.53
CA GLU A 94 -19.92 20.67 -5.98
C GLU A 94 -18.46 20.75 -6.46
N ASN A 95 -17.62 21.53 -5.79
CA ASN A 95 -16.22 21.69 -6.18
C ASN A 95 -15.42 20.41 -5.92
N ILE A 96 -15.65 19.76 -4.77
CA ILE A 96 -15.01 18.50 -4.42
C ILE A 96 -15.46 17.38 -5.37
N ASN A 97 -16.74 17.34 -5.75
CA ASN A 97 -17.23 16.37 -6.72
C ASN A 97 -16.55 16.56 -8.09
N ARG A 98 -16.41 17.80 -8.56
CA ARG A 98 -15.67 18.12 -9.80
C ARG A 98 -14.21 17.67 -9.71
N ILE A 99 -13.50 18.03 -8.64
CA ILE A 99 -12.11 17.64 -8.41
C ILE A 99 -11.98 16.11 -8.39
N SER A 100 -12.89 15.41 -7.69
CA SER A 100 -12.86 13.95 -7.59
C SER A 100 -13.03 13.28 -8.97
N ARG A 101 -13.90 13.84 -9.84
CA ARG A 101 -14.07 13.36 -11.21
C ARG A 101 -12.84 13.61 -12.07
N GLU A 102 -12.27 14.82 -12.02
CA GLU A 102 -11.04 15.17 -12.75
C GLU A 102 -9.87 14.27 -12.33
N VAL A 103 -9.71 14.02 -11.04
CA VAL A 103 -8.70 13.11 -10.49
C VAL A 103 -8.94 11.69 -11.02
N ALA A 104 -10.17 11.18 -10.97
CA ALA A 104 -10.50 9.84 -11.47
C ALA A 104 -10.20 9.69 -12.98
N GLN A 105 -10.48 10.72 -13.79
CA GLN A 105 -10.16 10.73 -15.23
C GLN A 105 -8.65 10.76 -15.49
N LYS A 106 -7.92 11.63 -14.79
CA LYS A 106 -6.45 11.72 -14.87
C LYS A 106 -5.77 10.40 -14.47
N ILE A 107 -6.35 9.65 -13.53
CA ILE A 107 -5.86 8.33 -13.13
C ILE A 107 -6.20 7.28 -14.18
N ASN A 108 -7.42 7.32 -14.75
CA ASN A 108 -7.85 6.35 -15.75
C ASN A 108 -6.99 6.41 -17.02
N SER A 109 -6.49 7.59 -17.39
CA SER A 109 -5.59 7.76 -18.55
C SER A 109 -4.19 7.16 -18.36
N LEU A 110 -3.81 6.76 -17.14
CA LEU A 110 -2.52 6.12 -16.87
C LEU A 110 -2.44 4.68 -17.41
N GLY A 111 -3.55 4.09 -17.87
CA GLY A 111 -3.57 2.72 -18.37
C GLY A 111 -3.35 1.71 -17.25
N LEU A 112 -4.05 1.89 -16.13
CA LEU A 112 -3.97 1.00 -14.97
C LEU A 112 -4.38 -0.44 -15.30
N HIS A 113 -3.93 -1.38 -14.46
CA HIS A 113 -4.19 -2.81 -14.59
C HIS A 113 -5.66 -3.12 -14.91
N GLN A 114 -5.92 -4.05 -15.83
CA GLN A 114 -7.26 -4.33 -16.36
C GLN A 114 -8.30 -4.73 -15.30
N ASN A 115 -7.86 -5.38 -14.22
CA ASN A 115 -8.75 -5.81 -13.13
C ASN A 115 -9.23 -4.66 -12.22
N PHE A 116 -8.70 -3.45 -12.37
CA PHE A 116 -9.27 -2.28 -11.71
C PHE A 116 -10.60 -1.91 -12.36
N TYR A 117 -11.69 -2.07 -11.62
CA TYR A 117 -13.05 -1.82 -12.12
C TYR A 117 -13.69 -0.54 -11.54
N LYS A 118 -13.17 -0.05 -10.41
CA LYS A 118 -13.71 1.08 -9.65
C LYS A 118 -12.59 1.90 -9.00
N TYR A 119 -12.80 3.20 -8.94
CA TYR A 119 -11.98 4.17 -8.23
C TYR A 119 -12.74 4.70 -7.01
N GLU A 120 -12.09 4.69 -5.86
CA GLU A 120 -12.63 5.27 -4.62
C GLU A 120 -11.70 6.38 -4.13
N LEU A 121 -12.26 7.57 -3.96
CA LEU A 121 -11.54 8.77 -3.54
C LEU A 121 -12.08 9.19 -2.17
N PHE A 122 -11.22 9.12 -1.16
CA PHE A 122 -11.53 9.51 0.20
C PHE A 122 -10.86 10.85 0.49
N PHE A 123 -11.66 11.90 0.68
CA PHE A 123 -11.16 13.21 1.09
C PHE A 123 -11.26 13.34 2.60
N TYR A 124 -10.11 13.52 3.25
CA TYR A 124 -10.04 13.84 4.68
C TYR A 124 -9.94 15.36 4.87
N CYS A 125 -10.87 15.90 5.65
CA CYS A 125 -10.97 17.32 5.97
C CYS A 125 -10.72 17.54 7.47
N LYS A 126 -9.75 18.41 7.83
CA LYS A 126 -9.44 18.73 9.23
C LYS A 126 -10.38 19.79 9.85
N GLU A 127 -11.07 20.62 9.07
CA GLU A 127 -11.77 21.82 9.56
C GLU A 127 -13.30 21.68 9.73
N LEU A 128 -13.91 20.60 9.22
CA LEU A 128 -15.32 20.24 9.50
C LEU A 128 -15.34 19.11 10.55
N PRO A 129 -16.47 18.80 11.24
CA PRO A 129 -16.51 17.59 12.09
C PRO A 129 -15.96 16.43 11.27
N PRO A 130 -14.99 15.66 11.81
CA PRO A 130 -14.12 14.79 11.03
C PRO A 130 -14.95 13.93 10.08
N GLY A 131 -14.97 14.35 8.83
CA GLY A 131 -15.93 13.90 7.84
C GLY A 131 -15.16 13.30 6.70
N LEU A 132 -15.31 11.99 6.54
CA LEU A 132 -14.74 11.26 5.42
C LEU A 132 -15.68 11.44 4.22
N LEU A 133 -15.31 12.28 3.26
CA LEU A 133 -16.07 12.38 2.01
C LEU A 133 -15.59 11.29 1.05
N ARG A 134 -16.46 10.33 0.76
CA ARG A 134 -16.20 9.23 -0.17
C ARG A 134 -16.86 9.51 -1.52
N TYR A 135 -16.07 9.46 -2.58
CA TYR A 135 -16.56 9.50 -3.95
C TYR A 135 -16.15 8.23 -4.68
N GLU A 136 -17.08 7.71 -5.48
CA GLU A 136 -16.91 6.43 -6.15
C GLU A 136 -17.17 6.58 -7.65
N PHE A 137 -16.27 6.05 -8.47
CA PHE A 137 -16.36 6.09 -9.92
C PHE A 137 -16.08 4.73 -10.53
N LEU A 138 -17.01 4.19 -11.31
CA LEU A 138 -16.76 2.98 -12.10
C LEU A 138 -15.85 3.31 -13.28
N ARG A 139 -14.83 2.49 -13.52
CA ARG A 139 -13.87 2.69 -14.61
C ARG A 139 -14.55 2.81 -15.97
N LYS A 140 -15.56 1.98 -16.23
CA LYS A 140 -16.36 2.01 -17.46
C LYS A 140 -17.10 3.34 -17.71
N ASN A 141 -17.33 4.13 -16.66
CA ASN A 141 -18.03 5.41 -16.75
C ASN A 141 -17.08 6.60 -16.91
N LEU A 142 -15.76 6.37 -16.82
CA LEU A 142 -14.74 7.38 -17.01
C LEU A 142 -14.22 7.27 -18.46
N LYS A 143 -14.71 8.18 -19.31
CA LYS A 143 -14.19 8.37 -20.66
C LYS A 143 -13.05 9.38 -20.63
#